data_AF-A0A942PGF3-F1
#
_entry.id   AF-A0A942PGF3-F1
#
_cell.length_a   1.000
_cell.length_b   1.000
_cell.length_c   1.000
_cell.angle_alpha   90.00
_cell.angle_beta   90.00
_cell.angle_gamma   90.00
#
_symmetry.space_group_name_H-M   'P 1'
#
loop_
_entity.id
_entity.type
_entity.pdbx_description
1 polymer ?
#
loop_
_entity_poly.entity_id
_entity_poly.type
_entity_poly.pdbx_seq_one_letter_code
_entity_poly.pdbx_strand_id
1 'polypeptide(L)'
;MNDQNLIAGTDETWESRELGASETHVKRAPPELESGIEEALGMQMISIRLNKSLIESFKVIAEYHGIGYQPLMRDALKRFAESEMKAIVQGVVESQRKSKQADRQRPLIKEIKAA
;
A
#
# COMPACT_ATOMS: atom_id res chain seq x y z
N MET A 1 -45.24 9.50 26.52
CA MET A 1 -43.78 9.64 26.71
C MET A 1 -43.45 11.09 26.41
N ASN A 2 -42.71 11.77 27.29
CA ASN A 2 -42.59 13.23 27.29
C ASN A 2 -41.52 13.65 26.27
N ASP A 3 -41.91 14.27 25.15
CA ASP A 3 -41.04 14.77 24.08
C ASP A 3 -40.14 15.96 24.50
N GLN A 4 -40.17 16.38 25.77
CA GLN A 4 -39.52 17.61 26.24
C GLN A 4 -37.99 17.52 26.44
N ASN A 5 -37.33 16.43 26.05
CA ASN A 5 -35.87 16.24 26.20
C ASN A 5 -35.15 15.83 24.91
N LEU A 6 -35.82 15.91 23.75
CA LEU A 6 -35.20 15.60 22.46
C LEU A 6 -34.54 16.85 21.88
N ILE A 7 -33.27 16.72 21.48
CA ILE A 7 -32.53 17.77 20.77
C ILE A 7 -33.03 17.80 19.33
N ALA A 8 -33.31 19.00 18.80
CA ALA A 8 -33.77 19.16 17.43
C ALA A 8 -32.70 18.66 16.44
N GLY A 9 -33.11 17.89 15.43
CA GLY A 9 -32.24 17.38 14.36
C GLY A 9 -31.98 18.40 13.26
N THR A 10 -31.42 19.56 13.64
CA THR A 10 -31.10 20.68 12.73
C THR A 10 -29.61 20.75 12.47
N ASP A 11 -29.18 21.39 11.37
CA ASP A 11 -27.76 21.56 11.06
C ASP A 11 -27.07 22.40 12.14
N GLU A 12 -27.74 23.42 12.68
CA GLU A 12 -27.20 24.30 13.72
C GLU A 12 -26.90 23.56 15.02
N THR A 13 -27.72 22.59 15.41
CA THR A 13 -27.51 21.78 16.63
C THR A 13 -26.44 20.71 16.44
N TRP A 14 -26.22 20.26 15.21
CA TRP A 14 -25.08 19.40 14.85
C TRP A 14 -23.77 20.17 14.88
N GLU A 15 -23.72 21.34 14.23
CA GLU A 15 -22.52 22.20 14.18
C GLU A 15 -22.16 22.77 15.56
N SER A 16 -23.14 23.09 16.40
CA SER A 16 -22.91 23.52 17.79
C SER A 16 -22.45 22.38 18.71
N ARG A 17 -22.45 21.13 18.20
CA ARG A 17 -22.17 19.89 18.95
C ARG A 17 -23.16 19.60 20.07
N GLU A 18 -24.31 20.27 20.09
CA GLU A 18 -25.40 19.96 21.02
C GLU A 18 -25.98 18.57 20.70
N LEU A 19 -26.10 18.24 19.41
CA LEU A 19 -26.47 16.92 18.90
C LEU A 19 -25.22 16.08 18.57
N GLY A 20 -25.22 14.79 18.94
CA GLY A 20 -24.21 13.82 18.51
C GLY A 20 -22.90 13.79 19.30
N ALA A 21 -22.61 14.79 20.15
CA ALA A 21 -21.38 14.83 20.95
C ALA A 21 -21.50 14.25 22.37
N SER A 22 -22.66 13.68 22.71
CA SER A 22 -22.93 13.11 24.03
C SER A 22 -22.18 11.80 24.27
N GLU A 23 -21.42 11.71 25.37
CA GLU A 23 -20.67 10.50 25.75
C GLU A 23 -21.57 9.28 25.97
N THR A 24 -22.83 9.46 26.36
CA THR A 24 -23.75 8.32 26.57
C THR A 24 -24.08 7.56 25.29
N HIS A 25 -23.82 8.16 24.13
CA HIS A 25 -24.09 7.59 22.82
C HIS A 25 -22.80 7.13 22.11
N VAL A 26 -21.63 7.32 22.73
CA VAL A 26 -20.36 6.85 22.16
C VAL A 26 -20.16 5.36 22.44
N LYS A 27 -19.71 4.61 21.44
CA LYS A 27 -19.31 3.21 21.60
C LYS A 27 -18.04 2.93 20.81
N ARG A 28 -17.09 2.23 21.42
CA ARG A 28 -15.90 1.76 20.71
C ARG A 28 -16.32 0.82 19.58
N ALA A 29 -15.75 1.04 18.41
CA ALA A 29 -15.92 0.12 17.28
C ALA A 29 -15.43 -1.30 17.65
N PRO A 30 -16.12 -2.35 17.19
CA PRO A 30 -15.66 -3.72 17.39
C PRO A 30 -14.35 -3.95 16.63
N PRO A 31 -13.37 -4.70 17.18
CA PRO A 31 -12.11 -5.02 16.49
C PRO A 31 -12.29 -5.68 15.12
N GLU A 32 -13.36 -6.44 14.94
CA GLU A 32 -13.69 -7.13 13.70
C GLU A 32 -13.97 -6.15 12.55
N LEU A 33 -14.45 -4.94 12.87
CA LEU A 33 -14.67 -3.90 11.87
C LEU A 33 -13.35 -3.38 11.30
N GLU A 34 -12.32 -3.24 12.13
CA GLU A 34 -10.97 -2.86 11.68
C GLU A 34 -10.41 -3.92 10.73
N SER A 35 -10.49 -5.20 11.11
CA SER A 35 -10.07 -6.30 10.23
C SER A 35 -10.85 -6.32 8.91
N GLY A 36 -12.16 -6.08 8.93
CA GLY A 36 -12.97 -6.06 7.71
C GLY A 36 -12.61 -4.90 6.78
N ILE A 37 -12.21 -3.75 7.34
CA ILE A 37 -11.70 -2.61 6.56
C ILE A 37 -10.33 -2.94 5.95
N GLU A 38 -9.41 -3.51 6.73
CA GLU A 38 -8.09 -3.91 6.22
C GLU A 38 -8.21 -4.92 5.08
N GLU A 39 -9.07 -5.94 5.23
CA GLU A 39 -9.33 -6.95 4.21
C GLU A 39 -9.95 -6.34 2.94
N ALA A 40 -10.98 -5.50 3.09
CA ALA A 40 -11.61 -4.82 1.96
C ALA A 40 -10.64 -3.93 1.18
N LEU A 41 -9.64 -3.35 1.85
CA LEU A 41 -8.58 -2.54 1.23
C LEU A 41 -7.37 -3.37 0.76
N GLY A 42 -7.34 -4.68 1.01
CA GLY A 42 -6.20 -5.55 0.73
C GLY A 42 -4.94 -5.17 1.51
N MET A 43 -5.10 -4.57 2.68
CA MET A 43 -4.01 -4.13 3.55
C MET A 43 -3.71 -5.18 4.63
N GLN A 44 -2.44 -5.28 5.01
CA GLN A 44 -2.02 -6.10 6.12
C GLN A 44 -1.15 -5.26 7.05
N MET A 45 -1.48 -5.26 8.34
CA MET A 45 -0.63 -4.65 9.35
C MET A 45 0.68 -5.44 9.49
N ILE A 46 1.81 -4.74 9.36
CA ILE A 46 3.14 -5.30 9.60
C ILE A 46 3.89 -4.47 10.62
N SER A 47 4.65 -5.14 11.48
CA SER A 47 5.59 -4.49 12.40
C SER A 47 6.98 -4.45 11.77
N ILE A 48 7.48 -3.26 11.44
CA ILE A 48 8.83 -3.06 10.91
C ILE A 48 9.62 -2.08 11.77
N ARG A 49 10.93 -2.27 11.86
CA ARG A 49 11.84 -1.31 12.51
C ARG A 49 12.58 -0.52 11.45
N LEU A 50 12.58 0.81 11.58
CA LEU A 50 13.26 1.74 10.67
C LEU A 50 14.18 2.66 11.46
N ASN A 51 15.24 3.15 10.81
CA ASN A 51 16.12 4.15 11.38
C ASN A 51 15.35 5.45 11.65
N LYS A 52 15.61 6.09 12.80
CA LYS A 52 14.93 7.34 13.19
C LYS A 52 15.10 8.44 12.13
N SER A 53 16.31 8.60 11.59
CA SER A 53 16.59 9.59 10.54
C SER A 53 15.78 9.37 9.26
N LEU A 54 15.51 8.12 8.92
CA LEU A 54 14.70 7.77 7.76
C LEU A 54 13.23 8.14 7.99
N ILE A 55 12.70 7.88 9.18
CA ILE A 55 11.33 8.26 9.55
C ILE A 55 11.16 9.79 9.47
N GLU A 56 12.12 10.55 10.01
CA GLU A 56 12.07 12.02 9.94
C GLU A 56 12.17 12.53 8.50
N SER A 57 13.00 11.91 7.66
CA SER A 57 13.07 12.25 6.23
C SER A 57 11.72 12.05 5.53
N PHE A 58 11.03 10.94 5.79
CA PHE A 58 9.69 10.71 5.25
C PHE A 58 8.66 11.72 5.74
N LYS A 59 8.73 12.16 7.00
CA LYS A 59 7.83 13.20 7.52
C LYS A 59 8.01 14.52 6.78
N VAL A 60 9.25 14.97 6.61
CA VAL A 60 9.57 16.23 5.90
C VAL A 60 9.09 16.17 4.44
N ILE A 61 9.34 15.06 3.75
CA ILE A 61 8.88 14.88 2.36
C ILE A 61 7.34 14.86 2.30
N ALA A 62 6.69 14.19 3.25
CA ALA A 62 5.24 14.08 3.29
C ALA A 62 4.57 15.43 3.56
N GLU A 63 5.13 16.24 4.45
CA GLU A 63 4.70 17.62 4.71
C GLU A 63 4.79 18.47 3.45
N TYR A 64 5.90 18.40 2.72
CA TYR A 64 6.07 19.11 1.45
C TYR A 64 5.02 18.69 0.40
N HIS A 65 4.63 17.41 0.36
CA HIS A 65 3.61 16.91 -0.56
C HIS A 65 2.17 17.03 -0.03
N GLY A 66 1.96 17.53 1.20
CA GLY A 66 0.64 17.65 1.81
C GLY A 66 -0.04 16.31 2.11
N ILE A 67 0.72 15.23 2.30
CA ILE A 67 0.21 13.89 2.61
C ILE A 67 0.79 13.36 3.92
N GLY A 68 0.20 12.30 4.47
CA GLY A 68 0.77 11.62 5.63
C GLY A 68 2.04 10.84 5.27
N TYR A 69 2.99 10.74 6.22
CA TYR A 69 4.23 10.00 6.00
C TYR A 69 4.02 8.49 5.81
N GLN A 70 3.00 7.90 6.46
CA GLN A 70 2.67 6.48 6.27
C GLN A 70 2.11 6.20 4.85
N PRO A 71 1.14 6.98 4.32
CA PRO A 71 0.78 6.91 2.90
C PRO A 71 1.97 7.04 1.94
N LEU A 72 2.83 8.05 2.15
CA LEU A 72 4.03 8.26 1.34
C LEU A 72 4.96 7.04 1.37
N MET A 73 5.20 6.50 2.57
CA MET A 73 6.07 5.35 2.74
C MET A 73 5.51 4.10 2.05
N ARG A 74 4.19 3.87 2.12
CA ARG A 74 3.53 2.77 1.40
C ARG A 74 3.72 2.90 -0.12
N ASP A 75 3.49 4.10 -0.65
CA ASP A 75 3.65 4.37 -2.08
C ASP A 75 5.11 4.19 -2.53
N ALA A 76 6.08 4.68 -1.74
CA ALA A 76 7.50 4.50 -2.01
C ALA A 76 7.91 3.01 -2.05
N LEU A 77 7.47 2.22 -1.07
CA LEU A 77 7.75 0.78 -1.02
C LEU A 77 7.12 0.04 -2.20
N LYS A 78 5.88 0.41 -2.59
CA LYS A 78 5.20 -0.17 -3.75
C LYS A 78 5.97 0.12 -5.05
N ARG A 79 6.33 1.38 -5.28
CA ARG A 79 7.07 1.81 -6.48
C ARG A 79 8.40 1.08 -6.60
N PHE A 80 9.12 0.92 -5.49
CA PHE A 80 10.36 0.15 -5.46
C PHE A 80 10.14 -1.31 -5.82
N ALA A 81 9.16 -1.99 -5.21
CA ALA A 81 8.88 -3.38 -5.51
C ALA A 81 8.48 -3.60 -6.98
N GLU A 82 7.66 -2.71 -7.54
CA GLU A 82 7.25 -2.75 -8.95
C GLU A 82 8.43 -2.55 -9.90
N SER A 83 9.33 -1.60 -9.61
CA SER A 83 10.51 -1.35 -10.43
C SER A 83 11.49 -2.53 -10.42
N GLU A 84 11.75 -3.10 -9.24
CA GLU A 84 12.66 -4.24 -9.09
C GLU A 84 12.11 -5.49 -9.80
N MET A 85 10.80 -5.76 -9.64
CA MET A 85 10.16 -6.89 -10.32
C MET A 85 10.27 -6.76 -11.85
N LYS A 86 10.05 -5.56 -12.39
CA LYS A 86 10.19 -5.29 -13.82
C LYS A 86 11.62 -5.52 -14.30
N ALA A 87 12.62 -5.04 -13.55
CA ALA A 87 14.03 -5.25 -13.88
C ALA A 87 14.41 -6.74 -13.90
N ILE A 88 13.95 -7.51 -12.92
CA ILE A 88 14.17 -8.97 -12.84
C ILE A 88 13.59 -9.67 -14.08
N VAL A 89 12.32 -9.39 -14.41
CA VAL A 89 11.66 -10.00 -15.58
C VAL A 89 12.39 -9.67 -16.87
N GLN A 90 12.82 -8.41 -17.05
CA GLN A 90 13.59 -8.00 -18.22
C GLN A 90 14.91 -8.76 -18.33
N GLY A 91 15.66 -8.90 -17.24
CA GLY A 91 16.90 -9.68 -17.21
C GLY A 91 16.70 -11.16 -17.56
N VAL A 92 15.62 -11.78 -17.07
CA VAL A 92 15.28 -13.17 -17.41
C VAL A 92 14.96 -13.31 -18.90
N VAL A 93 14.15 -12.41 -19.46
CA VAL A 93 13.82 -12.44 -20.91
C VAL A 93 15.07 -12.24 -21.77
N GLU A 94 15.95 -11.32 -21.41
CA GLU A 94 17.20 -11.07 -22.13
C GLU A 94 18.14 -12.27 -22.08
N SER A 95 18.30 -12.90 -20.92
CA SER A 95 19.13 -14.11 -20.79
C SER A 95 18.60 -15.27 -21.62
N GLN A 96 17.28 -15.48 -21.65
CA GLN A 96 16.64 -16.49 -22.51
C GLN A 96 16.78 -16.18 -24.01
N ARG A 97 16.72 -14.91 -24.41
CA ARG A 97 16.97 -14.51 -25.80
C ARG A 97 18.41 -14.79 -26.21
N LYS A 98 19.37 -14.44 -25.35
CA LYS A 98 20.80 -14.71 -25.56
C LYS A 98 21.09 -16.21 -25.64
N SER A 99 20.49 -17.03 -24.77
CA SER A 99 20.68 -18.49 -24.81
C SER A 99 20.08 -19.12 -26.06
N LYS A 100 18.86 -18.73 -26.47
CA LYS A 100 18.24 -19.20 -27.72
C LYS A 100 19.02 -18.75 -28.97
N GLN A 101 19.59 -17.54 -28.95
CA GLN A 101 20.43 -17.05 -30.05
C GLN A 101 21.76 -17.81 -30.10
N ALA A 102 22.39 -18.06 -28.95
CA ALA A 102 23.61 -18.86 -28.85
C ALA A 102 23.38 -20.32 -29.32
N ASP A 103 22.26 -20.94 -28.99
CA ASP A 103 21.91 -22.28 -29.48
C ASP A 103 21.60 -22.29 -30.98
N ARG A 104 20.97 -21.24 -31.53
CA ARG A 104 20.78 -21.10 -32.99
C ARG A 104 22.07 -20.87 -33.76
N GLN A 105 23.07 -20.27 -33.13
CA GLN A 105 24.37 -19.98 -33.74
C GLN A 105 25.36 -21.16 -33.61
N ARG A 106 25.04 -22.25 -32.90
CA ARG A 106 25.88 -23.46 -32.84
C ARG A 106 25.90 -24.12 -34.22
N PRO A 107 27.02 -24.09 -34.95
CA PRO A 107 27.08 -24.68 -36.28
C PRO A 107 27.01 -26.22 -36.15
N LEU A 108 26.35 -26.86 -37.13
CA LEU A 108 26.18 -28.32 -37.32
C LEU A 108 27.51 -29.09 -37.55
N ILE A 109 28.62 -28.68 -36.92
CA ILE A 109 29.97 -29.22 -37.15
C ILE A 109 30.10 -30.69 -36.68
N LYS A 110 29.11 -31.25 -35.97
CA LYS A 110 29.19 -32.64 -35.50
C LYS A 110 28.85 -33.72 -36.55
N GLU A 111 28.28 -33.39 -37.70
CA GLU A 111 27.86 -34.43 -38.68
C GLU A 111 28.82 -34.64 -39.86
N ILE A 112 29.86 -33.82 -40.05
CA ILE A 112 30.79 -33.97 -41.19
C ILE A 112 32.06 -34.79 -40.84
N LYS A 113 32.31 -35.12 -39.56
CA LYS A 113 33.50 -35.89 -39.14
C LYS A 113 33.28 -37.41 -39.01
N ALA A 114 32.19 -37.96 -39.54
CA ALA A 114 31.85 -39.38 -39.41
C ALA A 114 31.50 -40.09 -40.74
N ALA A 115 31.94 -39.56 -41.89
CA ALA A 115 31.79 -40.23 -43.20
C ALA A 115 33.15 -40.40 -43.87
#